data_AF-A0A5A4UBD8-F1
#
_entry.id   AF-A0A5A4UBD8-F1
#
_cell.length_a   1.000
_cell.length_b   1.000
_cell.length_c   1.000
_cell.angle_alpha   90.00
_cell.angle_beta   90.00
_cell.angle_gamma   90.00
#
_symmetry.space_group_name_H-M   'P 1'
#
loop_
_entity.id
_entity.type
_entity.pdbx_description
1 polymer ?
#
loop_
_entity_poly.entity_id
_entity_poly.type
_entity_poly.pdbx_seq_one_letter_code
_entity_poly.pdbx_strand_id
1 'polypeptide(L)'
;MLGDGSISRSSLTSNSRFEMSFGTDYKQFAESVGDLFQVFMKTPVKAIQIKGKNKNYINYRLKTISLPVFNLYFDMFYKFNADKGKFVKIVPQNILNLLNPVVLAYLIMTDGNFDKSRNRVRIYTNSYSKEDVIRLAIAIKQNLGIYVGVLHDRKDQWILTIGIKQLSLLRKFVSPHFEPSMLYRIGLKFFLEYMVFRYF
;
A
#
# COMPACT_ATOMS: atom_id res chain seq x y z
N MET A 1 -1.49 -4.77 2.51
CA MET A 1 -0.45 -5.82 2.47
C MET A 1 0.67 -5.53 1.49
N LEU A 2 0.48 -5.21 0.21
CA LEU A 2 1.64 -4.97 -0.67
C LEU A 2 2.53 -3.78 -0.29
N GLY A 3 2.00 -2.77 0.41
CA GLY A 3 2.78 -1.65 0.94
C GLY A 3 2.94 -1.67 2.47
N ASP A 4 2.72 -0.55 3.14
CA ASP A 4 3.01 -0.34 4.59
C ASP A 4 2.28 -1.25 5.60
N GLY A 5 1.23 -1.95 5.18
CA GLY A 5 0.51 -2.90 6.05
C GLY A 5 1.36 -4.12 6.43
N SER A 6 1.27 -4.57 7.67
CA SER A 6 2.02 -5.72 8.19
C SER A 6 1.10 -6.69 8.95
N ILE A 7 1.47 -7.96 8.98
CA ILE A 7 0.79 -8.96 9.82
C ILE A 7 1.81 -9.56 10.78
N SER A 8 1.44 -9.66 12.05
CA SER A 8 2.27 -10.23 13.11
C SER A 8 1.52 -11.30 13.90
N ARG A 9 2.27 -12.25 14.48
CA ARG A 9 1.79 -13.25 15.43
C ARG A 9 2.69 -13.23 16.68
N SER A 10 2.13 -13.45 17.87
CA SER A 10 2.90 -13.43 19.13
C SER A 10 3.65 -14.73 19.40
N SER A 11 3.17 -15.85 18.82
CA SER A 11 3.79 -17.16 18.85
C SER A 11 3.43 -17.93 17.58
N LEU A 12 4.07 -19.08 17.34
CA LEU A 12 3.77 -19.94 16.18
C LEU A 12 2.31 -20.43 16.16
N THR A 13 1.73 -20.66 17.34
CA THR A 13 0.36 -21.17 17.53
C THR A 13 -0.69 -20.07 17.68
N SER A 14 -0.28 -18.81 17.84
CA SER A 14 -1.22 -17.69 17.99
C SER A 14 -1.83 -17.25 16.67
N ASN A 15 -3.06 -16.75 16.73
CA ASN A 15 -3.67 -16.04 15.61
C ASN A 15 -2.93 -14.74 15.29
N SER A 16 -2.96 -14.39 14.01
CA SER A 16 -2.30 -13.22 13.47
C SER A 16 -3.15 -11.97 13.61
N ARG A 17 -2.51 -10.80 13.56
CA ARG A 17 -3.16 -9.49 13.54
C ARG A 17 -2.58 -8.61 12.46
N PHE A 18 -3.40 -7.74 11.89
CA PHE A 18 -3.00 -6.72 10.95
C PHE A 18 -2.65 -5.42 11.67
N GLU A 19 -1.57 -4.78 11.25
CA GLU A 19 -1.09 -3.50 11.78
C GLU A 19 -0.61 -2.59 10.64
N MET A 20 -0.93 -1.30 10.77
CA MET A 20 -0.47 -0.26 9.84
C MET A 20 -0.18 1.02 10.61
N SER A 21 0.93 1.67 10.27
CA SER A 21 1.33 2.97 10.84
C SER A 21 1.32 4.02 9.75
N PHE A 22 0.88 5.22 10.11
CA PHE A 22 0.79 6.36 9.22
C PHE A 22 1.52 7.55 9.86
N GLY A 23 2.24 8.32 9.06
CA GLY A 23 2.87 9.57 9.52
C GLY A 23 1.87 10.68 9.80
N THR A 24 2.37 11.80 10.34
CA THR A 24 1.57 12.96 10.79
C THR A 24 0.60 13.48 9.74
N ASP A 25 1.01 13.52 8.47
CA ASP A 25 0.22 14.15 7.40
C ASP A 25 -0.84 13.22 6.78
N TYR A 26 -1.03 12.03 7.35
CA TYR A 26 -1.88 10.97 6.79
C TYR A 26 -3.09 10.65 7.67
N LYS A 27 -3.55 11.60 8.49
CA LYS A 27 -4.66 11.37 9.42
C LYS A 27 -5.92 10.89 8.70
N GLN A 28 -6.37 11.59 7.65
CA GLN A 28 -7.60 11.25 6.93
C GLN A 28 -7.50 9.86 6.29
N PHE A 29 -6.34 9.56 5.68
CA PHE A 29 -6.10 8.24 5.14
C PHE A 29 -6.08 7.15 6.23
N ALA A 30 -5.45 7.43 7.38
CA ALA A 30 -5.43 6.50 8.50
C ALA A 30 -6.83 6.18 9.02
N GLU A 31 -7.67 7.21 9.21
CA GLU A 31 -9.07 7.08 9.65
C GLU A 31 -9.90 6.30 8.62
N SER A 32 -9.77 6.61 7.32
CA SER A 32 -10.46 5.87 6.25
C SER A 32 -10.09 4.38 6.21
N VAL A 33 -8.81 4.04 6.39
CA VAL A 33 -8.41 2.62 6.54
C VAL A 33 -8.96 2.04 7.84
N GLY A 34 -8.96 2.81 8.93
CA GLY A 34 -9.56 2.42 10.21
C GLY A 34 -11.01 1.96 10.08
N ASP A 35 -11.83 2.72 9.35
CA ASP A 35 -13.25 2.44 9.15
C ASP A 35 -13.47 1.10 8.41
N LEU A 36 -12.60 0.76 7.46
CA LEU A 36 -12.64 -0.54 6.77
C LEU A 36 -12.35 -1.73 7.70
N PHE A 37 -11.56 -1.50 8.74
CA PHE A 37 -11.15 -2.53 9.69
C PHE A 37 -11.91 -2.46 11.02
N GLN A 38 -12.90 -1.58 11.18
CA GLN A 38 -13.54 -1.27 12.47
C GLN A 38 -14.05 -2.52 13.21
N VAL A 39 -14.64 -3.47 12.47
CA VAL A 39 -15.19 -4.72 13.04
C VAL A 39 -14.11 -5.67 13.56
N PHE A 40 -12.86 -5.49 13.12
CA PHE A 40 -11.70 -6.28 13.54
C PHE A 40 -10.87 -5.56 14.62
N MET A 41 -11.33 -4.41 15.12
CA MET A 41 -10.56 -3.56 16.03
C MET A 41 -11.25 -3.44 17.39
N LYS A 42 -10.47 -3.46 18.47
CA LYS A 42 -10.97 -3.17 19.83
C LYS A 42 -11.03 -1.67 20.12
N THR A 43 -10.17 -0.90 19.45
CA THR A 43 -10.05 0.54 19.60
C THR A 43 -9.85 1.15 18.22
N PRO A 44 -10.38 2.35 17.95
CA PRO A 44 -10.14 3.05 16.70
C PRO A 44 -8.65 3.39 16.50
N VAL A 45 -8.33 3.96 15.34
CA VAL A 45 -6.99 4.44 15.01
C VAL A 45 -6.45 5.34 16.12
N LYS A 46 -5.28 5.02 16.65
CA LYS A 46 -4.66 5.74 17.76
C LYS A 46 -3.63 6.75 17.28
N ALA A 47 -3.75 7.99 17.73
CA ALA A 47 -2.66 8.96 17.65
C ALA A 47 -1.61 8.65 18.72
N ILE A 48 -0.34 8.54 18.32
CA ILE A 48 0.79 8.22 19.19
C ILE A 48 1.88 9.24 18.98
N GLN A 49 2.33 9.88 20.05
CA GLN A 49 3.47 10.78 20.00
C GLN A 49 4.77 9.96 19.89
N ILE A 50 5.56 10.24 18.86
CA ILE A 50 6.86 9.64 18.61
C ILE A 50 7.92 10.70 18.88
N LYS A 51 8.86 10.38 19.79
CA LYS A 51 10.00 11.24 20.08
C LYS A 51 11.00 11.18 18.93
N GLY A 52 11.20 12.30 18.25
CA GLY A 52 12.29 12.45 17.29
C GLY A 52 13.51 13.11 17.92
N LYS A 53 14.60 13.18 17.15
CA LYS A 53 15.86 13.80 17.60
C LYS A 53 15.70 15.29 17.91
N ASN A 54 14.93 16.02 17.09
CA ASN A 54 14.78 17.47 17.19
C ASN A 54 13.33 17.93 17.45
N LYS A 55 12.34 17.09 17.15
CA LYS A 55 10.92 17.38 17.39
C LYS A 55 10.13 16.11 17.61
N ASN A 56 9.00 16.22 18.29
CA ASN A 56 8.04 15.13 18.39
C ASN A 56 7.12 15.12 17.17
N TYR A 57 6.70 13.93 16.78
CA TYR A 57 5.79 13.69 15.66
C TYR A 57 4.56 12.94 16.17
N ILE A 58 3.45 13.02 15.45
CA ILE A 58 2.27 12.20 15.73
C ILE A 58 2.20 11.15 14.63
N ASN A 59 2.21 9.89 15.02
CA ASN A 59 1.87 8.80 14.11
C ASN A 59 0.47 8.29 14.44
N TYR A 60 -0.25 7.89 13.41
CA TYR A 60 -1.52 7.18 13.57
C TYR A 60 -1.26 5.69 13.44
N ARG A 61 -1.82 4.88 14.35
CA ARG A 61 -1.67 3.43 14.33
C ARG A 61 -3.02 2.74 14.30
N LEU A 62 -3.16 1.86 13.31
CA LEU A 62 -4.23 0.89 13.20
C LEU A 62 -3.71 -0.46 13.67
N LYS A 63 -4.47 -1.14 14.53
CA LYS A 63 -4.15 -2.48 15.00
C LYS A 63 -5.43 -3.28 15.21
N THR A 64 -5.54 -4.40 14.52
CA THR A 64 -6.65 -5.34 14.71
C THR A 64 -6.42 -6.20 15.96
N ILE A 65 -7.48 -6.83 16.46
CA ILE A 65 -7.33 -7.99 17.33
C ILE A 65 -6.74 -9.17 16.53
N SER A 66 -6.16 -10.13 17.24
CA SER A 66 -5.62 -11.35 16.62
C SER A 66 -6.77 -12.29 16.25
N LEU A 67 -6.94 -12.59 14.95
CA LEU A 67 -8.05 -13.37 14.42
C LEU A 67 -7.57 -14.40 13.38
N PRO A 68 -8.24 -15.57 13.27
CA PRO A 68 -7.87 -16.61 12.30
C PRO A 68 -7.84 -16.13 10.85
N VAL A 69 -8.73 -15.20 10.47
CA VAL A 69 -8.80 -14.65 9.10
C VAL A 69 -7.46 -14.04 8.65
N PHE A 70 -6.68 -13.46 9.57
CA PHE A 70 -5.38 -12.88 9.25
C PHE A 70 -4.27 -13.92 9.08
N ASN A 71 -4.47 -15.18 9.50
CA ASN A 71 -3.51 -16.25 9.25
C ASN A 71 -3.40 -16.54 7.74
N LEU A 72 -4.55 -16.57 7.05
CA LEU A 72 -4.60 -16.75 5.59
C LEU A 72 -3.76 -15.70 4.85
N TYR A 73 -3.87 -14.44 5.27
CA TYR A 73 -3.07 -13.36 4.70
C TYR A 73 -1.61 -13.41 5.13
N PHE A 74 -1.29 -13.89 6.33
CA PHE A 74 0.10 -14.11 6.72
C PHE A 74 0.74 -15.14 5.79
N ASP A 75 0.12 -16.31 5.64
CA ASP A 75 0.69 -17.42 4.88
C ASP A 75 0.81 -17.07 3.39
N MET A 76 -0.07 -16.19 2.89
CA MET A 76 -0.03 -15.69 1.52
C MET A 76 1.10 -14.66 1.27
N PHE A 77 1.39 -13.79 2.25
CA PHE A 77 2.31 -12.66 2.07
C PHE A 77 3.68 -12.85 2.74
N TYR A 78 3.89 -13.89 3.54
CA TYR A 78 5.14 -14.12 4.26
C TYR A 78 5.69 -15.53 4.03
N LYS A 79 6.98 -15.61 3.71
CA LYS A 79 7.71 -16.86 3.56
C LYS A 79 8.90 -16.90 4.51
N PHE A 80 9.16 -18.05 5.14
CA PHE A 80 10.35 -18.21 5.97
C PHE A 80 11.61 -18.13 5.09
N ASN A 81 12.54 -17.24 5.47
CA ASN A 81 13.85 -17.12 4.86
C ASN A 81 14.88 -17.65 5.85
N ALA A 82 15.51 -18.78 5.50
CA ALA A 82 16.46 -19.47 6.36
C ALA A 82 17.71 -18.61 6.64
N ASP A 83 18.24 -17.92 5.64
CA ASP A 83 19.44 -17.09 5.77
C ASP A 83 19.26 -15.94 6.76
N LYS A 84 18.05 -15.37 6.82
CA LYS A 84 17.68 -14.28 7.74
C LYS A 84 17.07 -14.78 9.06
N GLY A 85 16.84 -16.08 9.20
CA GLY A 85 16.19 -16.69 10.35
C GLY A 85 14.79 -16.14 10.66
N LYS A 86 14.07 -15.62 9.65
CA LYS A 86 12.77 -14.96 9.87
C LYS A 86 11.86 -15.02 8.65
N PHE A 87 10.57 -14.81 8.90
CA PHE A 87 9.60 -14.57 7.83
C PHE A 87 9.89 -13.24 7.13
N VAL A 88 9.98 -13.29 5.81
CA VAL A 88 10.10 -12.12 4.94
C VAL A 88 8.84 -11.97 4.13
N LYS A 89 8.47 -10.72 3.90
CA LYS A 89 7.31 -10.37 3.10
C LYS A 89 7.61 -10.58 1.62
N ILE A 90 6.67 -11.16 0.90
CA ILE A 90 6.77 -11.46 -0.53
C ILE A 90 5.54 -10.91 -1.27
N VAL A 91 5.65 -10.78 -2.59
CA VAL A 91 4.47 -10.69 -3.45
C VAL A 91 3.82 -12.10 -3.50
N PRO A 92 2.50 -12.26 -3.30
CA PRO A 92 1.83 -13.56 -3.34
C PRO A 92 1.87 -14.24 -4.71
N GLN A 93 2.06 -15.57 -4.76
CA GLN A 93 2.16 -16.31 -6.04
C GLN A 93 0.93 -16.15 -6.92
N ASN A 94 -0.25 -16.04 -6.31
CA ASN A 94 -1.53 -15.79 -6.97
C ASN A 94 -1.83 -14.29 -7.18
N ILE A 95 -0.84 -13.39 -7.14
CA ILE A 95 -1.08 -11.95 -7.30
C ILE A 95 -1.80 -11.60 -8.61
N LEU A 96 -1.60 -12.39 -9.67
CA LEU A 96 -2.33 -12.22 -10.93
C LEU A 96 -3.85 -12.34 -10.74
N ASN A 97 -4.33 -13.21 -9.84
CA ASN A 97 -5.76 -13.38 -9.57
C ASN A 97 -6.29 -12.30 -8.61
N LEU A 98 -5.42 -11.76 -7.77
CA LEU A 98 -5.79 -10.81 -6.72
C LEU A 98 -5.76 -9.36 -7.20
N LEU A 99 -4.93 -9.05 -8.20
CA LEU A 99 -4.69 -7.68 -8.59
C LEU A 99 -5.90 -7.11 -9.35
N ASN A 100 -6.40 -5.99 -8.85
CA ASN A 100 -7.48 -5.22 -9.45
C ASN A 100 -7.23 -3.72 -9.19
N PRO A 101 -8.10 -2.81 -9.67
CA PRO A 101 -7.92 -1.37 -9.46
C PRO A 101 -7.80 -0.95 -7.99
N VAL A 102 -8.53 -1.62 -7.08
CA VAL A 102 -8.47 -1.34 -5.63
C VAL A 102 -7.09 -1.70 -5.07
N VAL A 103 -6.57 -2.88 -5.42
CA VAL A 103 -5.24 -3.31 -4.95
C VAL A 103 -4.16 -2.34 -5.43
N LEU A 104 -4.20 -1.93 -6.70
CA LEU A 104 -3.24 -0.97 -7.24
C LEU A 104 -3.40 0.41 -6.58
N ALA A 105 -4.63 0.85 -6.30
CA ALA A 105 -4.89 2.12 -5.62
C ALA A 105 -4.25 2.17 -4.23
N TYR A 106 -4.52 1.16 -3.40
CA TYR A 106 -3.94 1.07 -2.06
C TYR A 106 -2.42 0.95 -2.08
N LEU A 107 -1.85 0.20 -3.03
CA LEU A 107 -0.40 0.13 -3.19
C LEU A 107 0.21 1.50 -3.51
N ILE A 108 -0.41 2.30 -4.37
CA ILE A 108 0.09 3.63 -4.72
C ILE A 108 -0.13 4.63 -3.56
N MET A 109 -1.23 4.52 -2.81
CA MET A 109 -1.45 5.40 -1.65
C MET A 109 -0.37 5.21 -0.58
N THR A 110 0.07 3.98 -0.34
CA THR A 110 1.12 3.71 0.67
C THR A 110 2.52 3.94 0.13
N ASP A 111 2.85 3.35 -1.03
CA ASP A 111 4.25 3.24 -1.49
C ASP A 111 4.49 4.02 -2.80
N GLY A 112 3.48 4.71 -3.31
CA GLY A 112 3.56 5.48 -4.54
C GLY A 112 4.14 6.88 -4.34
N ASN A 113 4.70 7.46 -5.39
CA ASN A 113 5.07 8.87 -5.42
C ASN A 113 4.96 9.42 -6.84
N PHE A 114 4.30 10.56 -6.99
CA PHE A 114 4.24 11.27 -8.26
C PHE A 114 5.50 12.12 -8.47
N ASP A 115 6.31 11.73 -9.45
CA ASP A 115 7.46 12.50 -9.92
C ASP A 115 6.98 13.54 -10.94
N LYS A 116 6.75 14.77 -10.46
CA LYS A 116 6.29 15.91 -11.28
C LYS A 116 7.25 16.21 -12.44
N SER A 117 8.55 16.07 -12.23
CA SER A 117 9.56 16.43 -13.24
C SER A 117 9.50 15.55 -14.48
N ARG A 118 9.09 14.29 -14.32
CA ARG A 118 9.00 13.30 -15.41
C ARG A 118 7.58 12.84 -15.70
N ASN A 119 6.58 13.45 -15.07
CA ASN A 119 5.17 13.08 -15.16
C ASN A 119 4.96 11.55 -15.08
N ARG A 120 5.38 10.96 -13.98
CA ARG A 120 5.29 9.51 -13.75
C ARG A 120 4.97 9.18 -12.30
N VAL A 121 4.39 8.01 -12.09
CA VAL A 121 4.28 7.43 -10.75
C VAL A 121 5.43 6.45 -10.55
N ARG A 122 6.12 6.55 -9.41
CA ARG A 122 7.05 5.53 -8.91
C ARG A 122 6.37 4.80 -7.76
N ILE A 123 6.49 3.48 -7.69
CA ILE A 123 6.01 2.69 -6.55
C ILE A 123 7.24 2.01 -5.94
N TYR A 124 7.52 2.32 -4.68
CA TYR A 124 8.72 1.86 -3.99
C TYR A 124 8.55 0.43 -3.48
N THR A 125 8.82 -0.54 -4.36
CA THR A 125 8.78 -1.98 -4.06
C THR A 125 10.14 -2.53 -3.59
N ASN A 126 11.01 -1.67 -3.02
CA ASN A 126 12.41 -1.95 -2.75
C ASN A 126 12.65 -3.02 -1.66
N SER A 127 11.61 -3.46 -0.96
CA SER A 127 11.66 -4.52 0.03
C SER A 127 11.47 -5.92 -0.57
N TYR A 128 10.97 -6.01 -1.81
CA TYR A 128 10.72 -7.26 -2.53
C TYR A 128 11.90 -7.67 -3.41
N SER A 129 11.99 -8.96 -3.74
CA SER A 129 12.95 -9.44 -4.72
C SER A 129 12.61 -8.93 -6.13
N LYS A 130 13.57 -9.01 -7.05
CA LYS A 130 13.37 -8.63 -8.45
C LYS A 130 12.23 -9.45 -9.08
N GLU A 131 12.18 -10.74 -8.80
CA GLU A 131 11.18 -11.68 -9.33
C GLU A 131 9.78 -11.31 -8.84
N ASP A 132 9.66 -10.93 -7.57
CA ASP A 132 8.41 -10.44 -6.98
C ASP A 132 7.94 -9.15 -7.65
N VAL A 133 8.86 -8.20 -7.88
CA VAL A 133 8.56 -6.93 -8.55
C VAL A 133 8.14 -7.16 -10.02
N ILE A 134 8.81 -8.06 -10.74
CA ILE A 134 8.46 -8.44 -12.12
C ILE A 134 7.06 -9.06 -12.16
N ARG A 135 6.78 -10.00 -11.25
CA ARG A 135 5.47 -10.67 -11.17
C ARG A 135 4.33 -9.68 -10.87
N LEU A 136 4.58 -8.70 -10.00
CA LEU A 136 3.63 -7.61 -9.76
C LEU A 136 3.42 -6.74 -11.00
N ALA A 137 4.49 -6.40 -11.75
CA ALA A 137 4.38 -5.66 -13.00
C ALA A 137 3.56 -6.41 -14.06
N ILE A 138 3.77 -7.72 -14.20
CA ILE A 138 3.01 -8.60 -15.10
C ILE A 138 1.53 -8.58 -14.74
N ALA A 139 1.19 -8.76 -13.45
CA ALA A 139 -0.20 -8.71 -13.00
C ALA A 139 -0.87 -7.36 -13.34
N ILE A 140 -0.18 -6.24 -13.15
CA ILE A 140 -0.72 -4.89 -13.47
C ILE A 140 -0.98 -4.76 -14.96
N LYS A 141 -0.02 -5.22 -15.79
CA LYS A 141 -0.15 -5.21 -17.24
C LYS A 141 -1.32 -6.06 -17.72
N GLN A 142 -1.44 -7.30 -17.24
CA GLN A 142 -2.43 -8.26 -17.72
C GLN A 142 -3.86 -7.87 -17.30
N ASN A 143 -4.05 -7.41 -16.07
CA ASN A 143 -5.40 -7.17 -15.55
C ASN A 143 -5.93 -5.77 -15.87
N LEU A 144 -5.04 -4.77 -16.02
CA LEU A 144 -5.43 -3.37 -16.17
C LEU A 144 -4.96 -2.74 -17.49
N GLY A 145 -4.18 -3.48 -18.29
CA GLY A 145 -3.58 -2.94 -19.52
C GLY A 145 -2.50 -1.87 -19.29
N ILE A 146 -2.15 -1.59 -18.03
CA ILE A 146 -1.20 -0.53 -17.65
C ILE A 146 0.21 -1.08 -17.78
N TYR A 147 1.02 -0.50 -18.67
CA TYR A 147 2.44 -0.81 -18.70
C TYR A 147 3.16 -0.26 -17.47
N VAL A 148 3.95 -1.12 -16.83
CA VAL A 148 4.77 -0.79 -15.66
C VAL A 148 6.20 -1.22 -15.94
N GLY A 149 7.15 -0.28 -15.83
CA GLY A 149 8.57 -0.57 -15.93
C GLY A 149 9.12 -1.05 -14.59
N VAL A 150 9.96 -2.09 -14.61
CA VAL A 150 10.74 -2.56 -13.46
C VAL A 150 12.12 -1.92 -13.55
N LEU A 151 12.47 -1.06 -12.59
CA LEU A 151 13.74 -0.34 -12.59
C LEU A 151 14.57 -0.67 -11.36
N HIS A 152 15.89 -0.76 -11.55
CA HIS A 152 16.84 -0.78 -10.45
C HIS A 152 16.90 0.62 -9.83
N ASP A 153 16.78 0.71 -8.50
CA ASP A 153 16.90 1.97 -7.76
C ASP A 153 18.24 2.06 -7.02
N ARG A 154 18.58 1.03 -6.25
CA ARG A 154 19.80 0.91 -5.43
C ARG A 154 20.21 -0.56 -5.33
N LYS A 155 21.35 -0.84 -4.69
CA LYS A 155 21.89 -2.20 -4.50
C LYS A 155 20.79 -3.19 -4.10
N ASP A 156 20.48 -4.11 -5.02
CA ASP A 156 19.48 -5.18 -4.89
C ASP A 156 18.04 -4.69 -4.61
N GLN A 157 17.72 -3.46 -5.00
CA GLN A 157 16.42 -2.81 -4.78
C GLN A 157 15.78 -2.41 -6.10
N TRP A 158 14.54 -2.86 -6.28
CA TRP A 158 13.77 -2.67 -7.51
C TRP A 158 12.47 -1.93 -7.23
N ILE A 159 12.09 -1.05 -8.17
CA ILE A 159 10.87 -0.26 -8.09
C ILE A 159 10.04 -0.43 -9.35
N LEU A 160 8.77 -0.09 -9.24
CA LEU A 160 7.87 0.02 -10.38
C LEU A 160 7.76 1.48 -10.84
N THR A 161 7.66 1.70 -12.14
CA THR A 161 7.38 3.02 -12.71
C THR A 161 6.27 2.97 -13.76
N ILE A 162 5.35 3.93 -13.65
CA ILE A 162 4.24 4.12 -14.60
C ILE A 162 4.45 5.46 -15.27
N GLY A 163 4.88 5.42 -16.53
CA GLY A 163 5.23 6.62 -17.31
C GLY A 163 4.02 7.42 -17.76
N ILE A 164 4.27 8.64 -18.25
CA ILE A 164 3.25 9.62 -18.67
C ILE A 164 2.17 9.03 -19.60
N LYS A 165 2.56 8.19 -20.56
CA LYS A 165 1.67 7.55 -21.54
C LYS A 165 0.60 6.66 -20.89
N GLN A 166 0.81 6.23 -19.65
CA GLN A 166 -0.08 5.34 -18.91
C GLN A 166 -0.89 6.07 -17.84
N LEU A 167 -0.61 7.36 -17.57
CA LEU A 167 -1.23 8.08 -16.45
C LEU A 167 -2.74 8.26 -16.59
N SER A 168 -3.23 8.53 -17.81
CA SER A 168 -4.67 8.67 -18.05
C SER A 168 -5.41 7.37 -17.69
N LEU A 169 -4.91 6.24 -18.20
CA LEU A 169 -5.45 4.91 -17.90
C LEU A 169 -5.34 4.57 -16.41
N LEU A 170 -4.18 4.84 -15.80
CA LEU A 170 -3.97 4.64 -14.37
C LEU A 170 -5.03 5.38 -13.54
N ARG A 171 -5.16 6.69 -13.76
CA ARG A 171 -6.10 7.56 -13.02
C ARG A 171 -7.54 7.09 -13.20
N LYS A 172 -7.94 6.74 -14.43
CA LYS A 172 -9.27 6.17 -14.70
C LYS A 172 -9.58 4.98 -13.80
N PHE A 173 -8.65 4.05 -13.62
CA PHE A 173 -8.86 2.86 -12.81
C PHE A 173 -8.77 3.15 -11.31
N VAL A 174 -7.78 3.91 -10.86
CA VAL A 174 -7.47 3.98 -9.42
C VAL A 174 -8.16 5.12 -8.71
N SER A 175 -8.41 6.27 -9.37
CA SER A 175 -8.97 7.45 -8.72
C SER A 175 -10.30 7.21 -7.97
N PRO A 176 -11.25 6.37 -8.46
CA PRO A 176 -12.46 6.04 -7.71
C PRO A 176 -12.23 5.32 -6.38
N HIS A 177 -11.04 4.77 -6.16
CA HIS A 177 -10.65 4.00 -4.97
C HIS A 177 -9.61 4.71 -4.10
N PHE A 178 -9.24 5.94 -4.46
CA PHE A 178 -8.32 6.75 -3.68
C PHE A 178 -9.05 7.48 -2.55
N GLU A 179 -8.42 7.51 -1.38
CA GLU A 179 -8.79 8.49 -0.37
C GLU A 179 -8.41 9.90 -0.88
N PRO A 180 -9.31 10.88 -0.80
CA PRO A 180 -9.11 12.22 -1.36
C PRO A 180 -7.80 12.91 -0.98
N SER A 181 -7.37 12.83 0.28
CA SER A 181 -6.10 13.42 0.74
C SER A 181 -4.86 12.80 0.09
N MET A 182 -5.00 11.62 -0.52
CA MET A 182 -3.91 10.87 -1.16
C MET A 182 -3.82 11.05 -2.69
N LEU A 183 -4.75 11.79 -3.32
CA LEU A 183 -4.79 11.99 -4.78
C LEU A 183 -3.50 12.61 -5.36
N TYR A 184 -2.74 13.35 -4.56
CA TYR A 184 -1.46 13.92 -4.98
C TYR A 184 -0.43 12.84 -5.39
N ARG A 185 -0.56 11.61 -4.88
CA ARG A 185 0.31 10.45 -5.22
C ARG A 185 0.19 10.03 -6.68
N ILE A 186 -0.87 10.45 -7.38
CA ILE A 186 -1.08 10.26 -8.83
C ILE A 186 -1.11 11.59 -9.59
N GLY A 187 -0.64 12.67 -8.96
CA GLY A 187 -0.53 13.99 -9.56
C GLY A 187 -1.87 14.69 -9.78
N LEU A 188 -2.92 14.30 -9.04
CA LEU A 188 -4.19 15.00 -9.01
C LEU A 188 -4.27 15.88 -7.76
N LYS A 189 -4.96 17.01 -7.86
CA LYS A 189 -5.31 17.82 -6.69
C LYS A 189 -6.74 17.47 -6.30
N PHE A 190 -7.01 17.44 -5.00
CA PHE A 190 -8.38 17.43 -4.52
C PHE A 190 -9.02 18.78 -4.88
N PHE A 191 -9.96 18.77 -5.82
CA PHE A 191 -10.80 19.93 -6.11
C PHE A 191 -12.15 19.69 -5.46
N LEU A 192 -12.49 20.51 -4.47
CA LEU A 192 -13.79 20.50 -3.77
C LEU A 192 -14.99 20.69 -4.73
N GLU A 193 -14.77 21.21 -5.94
CA GLU A 193 -15.83 21.50 -6.92
C GLU A 193 -16.50 20.25 -7.53
N TYR A 194 -15.86 19.07 -7.47
CA TYR A 194 -16.43 17.85 -8.08
C TYR A 194 -17.55 17.17 -7.27
N MET A 195 -17.84 17.63 -6.05
CA MET A 195 -19.01 17.15 -5.30
C MET A 195 -20.32 17.85 -5.70
N VAL A 196 -20.26 19.00 -6.38
CA VAL A 196 -21.48 19.76 -6.73
C VAL A 196 -22.19 19.18 -7.97
N PHE A 197 -21.47 18.48 -8.85
CA PHE A 197 -22.02 17.98 -10.13
C PHE A 197 -22.50 16.52 -10.12
N ARG A 198 -22.67 15.89 -8.95
CA ARG A 198 -23.24 14.53 -8.84
C ARG A 198 -24.64 14.47 -8.24
N TYR A 199 -25.28 15.62 -8.01
CA TYR A 199 -26.65 15.73 -7.48
C TYR A 199 -27.57 16.62 -8.33
N PHE A 200 -27.37 16.66 -9.65
CA PHE A 200 -28.34 17.20 -10.61
C PHE A 200 -28.43 16.30 -11.84
#